data_AF-A0A081MYI8-F1
#
_entry.id   AF-A0A081MYI8-F1
#
_cell.length_a   1.000
_cell.length_b   1.000
_cell.length_c   1.000
_cell.angle_alpha   90.00
_cell.angle_beta   90.00
_cell.angle_gamma   90.00
#
_symmetry.space_group_name_H-M   'P 1'
#
loop_
_entity.id
_entity.type
_entity.pdbx_description
1 polymer ?
#
loop_
_entity_poly.entity_id
_entity_poly.type
_entity_poly.pdbx_seq_one_letter_code
_entity_poly.pdbx_strand_id
1 'polypeptide(L)'
;MIQGLVLSPLIGALLGVLFSGLSSSPSQTVPVTIIKTREVYREKVIKEYSGERPKRQSDNDDGLGWLCLLCLGALFILWKYAIHAEQIQYYIGSSILTILSFSVVTMMISYFKGHFTSQEWWLYTVAPVGILMACVYVLNLAKNSFDSRITEVAMNNSFMGFYLEDLSDYGKVYMLVHVFGVVFLVIVVALTGLSLLFYLSLMNQRSYSSIQRFWRWMARITSFFSGSGWLVLAIICLVLSYLGIHPNMAAAWIM
;
A
#
# COMPACT_ATOMS: atom_id res chain seq x y z
N MET A 1 14.27 0.43 -19.50
CA MET A 1 12.97 0.34 -18.80
C MET A 1 12.38 -1.07 -18.76
N ILE A 2 12.34 -1.83 -19.86
CA ILE A 2 11.77 -3.20 -19.91
C ILE A 2 12.44 -4.17 -18.92
N GLN A 3 13.76 -4.06 -18.71
CA GLN A 3 14.49 -4.92 -17.76
C GLN A 3 13.97 -4.79 -16.32
N GLY A 4 13.65 -3.59 -15.84
CA GLY A 4 13.15 -3.38 -14.48
C GLY A 4 11.73 -3.91 -14.28
N LEU A 5 10.91 -3.89 -15.33
CA LEU A 5 9.54 -4.41 -15.30
C LEU A 5 9.49 -5.95 -15.23
N VAL A 6 10.53 -6.63 -15.71
CA VAL A 6 10.70 -8.09 -15.60
C VAL A 6 11.41 -8.46 -14.29
N LEU A 7 12.43 -7.68 -13.87
CA LEU A 7 13.18 -7.91 -12.65
C LEU A 7 12.33 -7.71 -11.38
N SER A 8 11.36 -6.79 -11.40
CA SER A 8 10.49 -6.50 -10.24
C SER A 8 9.60 -7.68 -9.81
N PRO A 9 8.79 -8.30 -10.69
CA PRO A 9 8.10 -9.54 -10.37
C PRO A 9 9.06 -10.67 -9.97
N LEU A 10 10.25 -10.77 -10.59
CA LEU A 10 11.23 -11.79 -10.24
C LEU A 10 11.73 -11.63 -8.80
N ILE A 11 12.09 -10.41 -8.38
CA ILE A 11 12.48 -10.10 -7.01
C ILE A 11 11.34 -10.45 -6.04
N GLY A 12 10.10 -10.06 -6.38
CA GLY A 12 8.92 -10.42 -5.59
C GLY A 12 8.76 -11.93 -5.44
N ALA A 13 8.90 -12.68 -6.52
CA ALA A 13 8.83 -14.13 -6.50
C ALA A 13 9.94 -14.75 -5.64
N LEU A 14 11.18 -14.29 -5.80
CA LEU A 14 12.33 -14.76 -5.01
C LEU A 14 12.12 -14.50 -3.52
N LEU A 15 11.67 -13.30 -3.14
CA LEU A 15 11.32 -13.01 -1.75
C LEU A 15 10.18 -13.90 -1.25
N GLY A 16 9.21 -14.23 -2.10
CA GLY A 16 8.10 -15.12 -1.78
C GLY A 16 8.59 -16.53 -1.49
N VAL A 17 9.46 -17.05 -2.35
CA VAL A 17 10.12 -18.34 -2.15
C VAL A 17 10.97 -18.35 -0.88
N LEU A 18 11.78 -17.31 -0.64
CA LEU A 18 12.63 -17.25 0.55
C LEU A 18 11.80 -17.18 1.83
N PHE A 19 10.85 -16.25 1.91
CA PHE A 19 10.11 -16.00 3.14
C PHE A 19 9.00 -17.01 3.42
N SER A 20 8.33 -17.52 2.39
CA SER A 20 7.33 -18.57 2.54
C SER A 20 7.95 -19.97 2.49
N GLY A 21 9.05 -20.18 1.76
CA GLY A 21 9.69 -21.49 1.59
C GLY A 21 10.56 -21.92 2.77
N LEU A 22 11.26 -21.01 3.45
CA LEU A 22 12.15 -21.34 4.57
C LEU A 22 11.43 -21.70 5.89
N SER A 23 10.10 -21.66 5.93
CA SER A 23 9.30 -22.09 7.08
C SER A 23 8.97 -23.59 7.05
N SER A 24 8.73 -24.20 8.21
CA SER A 24 8.30 -25.60 8.26
C SER A 24 6.78 -25.70 8.16
N SER A 25 6.24 -26.85 7.79
CA SER A 25 4.80 -27.10 7.85
C SER A 25 4.26 -26.91 9.28
N PRO A 26 2.99 -26.51 9.46
CA PRO A 26 2.42 -26.32 10.81
C PRO A 26 2.42 -27.64 11.60
N SER A 27 2.75 -27.59 12.90
CA SER A 27 2.67 -28.77 13.78
C SER A 27 1.22 -29.06 14.21
N GLN A 28 0.90 -30.33 14.47
CA GLN A 28 -0.47 -30.81 14.75
C GLN A 28 -1.14 -30.17 16.00
N THR A 29 -0.36 -29.50 16.85
CA THR A 29 -0.79 -28.92 18.13
C THR A 29 -1.07 -27.41 18.11
N VAL A 30 -1.07 -26.76 16.94
CA VAL A 30 -1.16 -25.28 16.80
C VAL A 30 -2.58 -24.82 16.43
N PRO A 31 -3.09 -23.68 16.98
CA PRO A 31 -4.43 -23.18 16.68
C PRO A 31 -4.70 -23.03 15.18
N VAL A 32 -5.90 -23.46 14.77
CA VAL A 32 -6.32 -23.71 13.38
C VAL A 32 -6.81 -22.44 12.66
N THR A 33 -7.39 -21.49 13.39
CA THR A 33 -8.02 -20.27 12.85
C THR A 33 -7.20 -19.02 13.13
N ILE A 34 -7.27 -17.99 12.26
CA ILE A 34 -6.54 -16.71 12.45
C ILE A 34 -6.96 -16.05 13.75
N ILE A 35 -8.26 -16.08 14.08
CA ILE A 35 -8.78 -15.53 15.35
C ILE A 35 -8.04 -16.14 16.55
N LYS A 36 -7.98 -17.48 16.65
CA LYS A 36 -7.25 -18.17 17.73
C LYS A 36 -5.73 -17.93 17.70
N THR A 37 -5.11 -17.87 16.51
CA THR A 37 -3.68 -17.53 16.39
C THR A 37 -3.40 -16.11 16.90
N ARG A 38 -4.30 -15.16 16.61
CA ARG A 38 -4.26 -13.78 17.09
C ARG A 38 -4.49 -13.72 18.61
N GLU A 39 -5.44 -14.46 19.15
CA GLU A 39 -5.71 -14.51 20.59
C GLU A 39 -4.52 -15.04 21.37
N VAL A 40 -3.89 -16.14 20.93
CA VAL A 40 -2.67 -16.67 21.55
C VAL A 40 -1.50 -15.70 21.45
N TYR A 41 -1.36 -14.97 20.34
CA TYR A 41 -0.38 -13.89 20.21
C TYR A 41 -0.66 -12.74 21.19
N ARG A 42 -1.93 -12.33 21.30
CA ARG A 42 -2.39 -11.26 22.18
C ARG A 42 -2.17 -11.60 23.65
N GLU A 43 -2.50 -12.82 24.07
CA GLU A 43 -2.36 -13.29 25.45
C GLU A 43 -0.89 -13.39 25.90
N LYS A 44 0.01 -13.78 24.98
CA LYS A 44 1.45 -13.80 25.24
C LYS A 44 2.09 -12.42 25.35
N VAL A 45 1.56 -11.42 24.65
CA VAL A 45 2.08 -10.04 24.65
C VAL A 45 1.49 -9.21 25.80
N ILE A 46 0.23 -9.44 26.19
CA ILE A 46 -0.41 -8.71 27.29
C ILE A 46 0.21 -9.05 28.66
N LYS A 47 0.71 -10.28 28.87
CA LYS A 47 1.46 -10.63 30.09
C LYS A 47 2.81 -9.89 30.24
N GLU A 48 3.28 -9.19 29.20
CA GLU A 48 4.59 -8.52 29.17
C GLU A 48 4.50 -6.98 29.29
N TYR A 49 3.29 -6.38 29.33
CA TYR A 49 3.10 -4.93 29.15
C TYR A 49 2.03 -4.26 30.05
N SER A 50 1.90 -4.68 31.32
CA SER A 50 1.20 -3.85 32.32
C SER A 50 2.12 -2.72 32.81
N GLY A 51 2.31 -1.70 31.97
CA GLY A 51 3.07 -0.49 32.27
C GLY A 51 2.48 0.71 31.55
N GLU A 52 1.59 1.43 32.23
CA GLU A 52 0.93 2.65 31.75
C GLU A 52 1.94 3.76 31.41
N ARG A 53 1.68 4.49 30.31
CA ARG A 53 2.34 5.78 30.03
C ARG A 53 1.29 6.88 29.83
N PRO A 54 1.53 8.10 30.33
CA PRO A 54 0.54 9.17 30.30
C PRO A 54 0.49 9.86 28.93
N LYS A 55 -0.73 10.31 28.57
CA LYS A 55 -1.02 11.16 27.41
C LYS A 55 -0.40 12.56 27.62
N ARG A 56 0.32 13.05 26.62
CA ARG A 56 0.71 14.46 26.50
C ARG A 56 -0.25 15.15 25.54
N GLN A 57 -1.00 16.13 26.06
CA GLN A 57 -1.61 17.21 25.28
C GLN A 57 -0.50 18.19 24.89
N SER A 58 -0.52 18.67 23.65
CA SER A 58 0.09 19.95 23.31
C SER A 58 -0.89 20.74 22.46
N ASP A 59 -1.36 21.83 23.04
CA ASP A 59 -1.98 22.95 22.38
C ASP A 59 -0.87 23.87 21.85
N ASN A 60 -0.99 24.36 20.62
CA ASN A 60 -0.65 25.75 20.28
C ASN A 60 -0.99 26.15 18.85
N ASP A 61 -1.26 27.45 18.76
CA ASP A 61 -2.08 28.18 17.81
C ASP A 61 -1.26 28.77 16.65
N ASP A 62 -0.59 27.91 15.87
CA ASP A 62 0.19 28.29 14.67
C ASP A 62 -0.50 27.87 13.35
N GLY A 63 -1.80 27.61 13.39
CA GLY A 63 -2.53 26.92 12.31
C GLY A 63 -2.41 27.59 10.93
N LEU A 64 -2.40 28.92 10.86
CA LEU A 64 -2.42 29.65 9.59
C LEU A 64 -1.08 29.59 8.83
N GLY A 65 0.04 29.67 9.55
CA GLY A 65 1.38 29.59 8.95
C GLY A 65 1.66 28.20 8.40
N TRP A 66 1.28 27.17 9.15
CA TRP A 66 1.38 25.77 8.72
C TRP A 66 0.47 25.45 7.53
N LEU A 67 -0.74 25.99 7.50
CA LEU A 67 -1.64 25.84 6.34
C LEU A 67 -1.05 26.47 5.08
N CYS A 68 -0.44 27.67 5.18
CA CYS A 68 0.19 28.32 4.03
C CYS A 68 1.39 27.52 3.51
N LEU A 69 2.24 27.01 4.41
CA LEU A 69 3.35 26.11 4.05
C LEU A 69 2.87 24.81 3.42
N LEU A 70 1.78 24.21 3.93
CA LEU A 70 1.17 23.01 3.35
C LEU A 70 0.63 23.26 1.95
N CYS A 71 -0.05 24.38 1.72
CA CYS A 71 -0.54 24.75 0.39
C CYS A 71 0.61 24.95 -0.60
N LEU A 72 1.67 25.68 -0.24
CA LEU A 72 2.85 25.85 -1.09
C LEU A 72 3.57 24.52 -1.35
N GLY A 73 3.70 23.69 -0.31
CA GLY A 73 4.25 22.34 -0.42
C GLY A 73 3.43 21.46 -1.36
N ALA A 74 2.10 21.53 -1.30
CA ALA A 74 1.21 20.81 -2.20
C ALA A 74 1.40 21.25 -3.66
N LEU A 75 1.44 22.56 -3.95
CA LEU A 75 1.71 23.07 -5.30
C LEU A 75 3.06 22.57 -5.84
N PHE A 76 4.09 22.58 -5.00
CA PHE A 76 5.40 22.05 -5.35
C PHE A 76 5.38 20.54 -5.65
N ILE A 77 4.68 19.76 -4.83
CA ILE A 77 4.50 18.31 -5.04
C ILE A 77 3.79 18.04 -6.35
N LEU A 78 2.72 18.79 -6.64
CA LEU A 78 1.95 18.62 -7.87
C LEU A 78 2.79 18.96 -9.11
N TRP A 79 3.57 20.04 -9.07
CA TRP A 79 4.50 20.40 -10.15
C TRP A 79 5.58 19.33 -10.35
N LYS A 80 6.17 18.82 -9.25
CA LYS A 80 7.14 17.72 -9.32
C LYS A 80 6.52 16.44 -9.85
N TYR A 81 5.29 16.14 -9.49
CA TYR A 81 4.55 15.03 -10.06
C TYR A 81 4.35 15.22 -11.57
N ALA A 82 3.94 16.40 -12.03
CA ALA A 82 3.73 16.68 -13.46
C ALA A 82 5.01 16.44 -14.30
N ILE A 83 6.17 16.84 -13.78
CA ILE A 83 7.47 16.62 -14.43
C ILE A 83 7.84 15.13 -14.47
N HIS A 84 7.57 14.40 -13.39
CA HIS A 84 8.03 13.03 -13.19
C HIS A 84 6.91 11.99 -13.28
N ALA A 85 5.78 12.31 -13.92
CA ALA A 85 4.57 11.50 -13.87
C ALA A 85 4.83 10.08 -14.40
N GLU A 86 5.51 9.97 -15.54
CA GLU A 86 5.85 8.68 -16.16
C GLU A 86 6.76 7.85 -15.25
N GLN A 87 7.81 8.45 -14.68
CA GLN A 87 8.74 7.75 -13.78
C GLN A 87 8.04 7.30 -12.49
N ILE A 88 7.22 8.17 -11.88
CA ILE A 88 6.47 7.86 -10.67
C ILE A 88 5.50 6.70 -10.94
N GLN A 89 4.71 6.78 -12.00
CA GLN A 89 3.76 5.72 -12.38
C GLN A 89 4.50 4.42 -12.75
N TYR A 90 5.71 4.50 -13.31
CA TYR A 90 6.57 3.34 -13.52
C TYR A 90 7.00 2.67 -12.20
N TYR A 91 7.48 3.44 -11.20
CA TYR A 91 7.87 2.88 -9.90
C TYR A 91 6.68 2.32 -9.10
N ILE A 92 5.51 2.94 -9.22
CA ILE A 92 4.27 2.40 -8.65
C ILE A 92 3.94 1.06 -9.31
N GLY A 93 4.00 0.98 -10.64
CA GLY A 93 3.78 -0.28 -11.37
C GLY A 93 4.77 -1.37 -10.98
N SER A 94 6.06 -1.03 -10.89
CA SER A 94 7.10 -1.94 -10.41
C SER A 94 6.81 -2.45 -8.99
N SER A 95 6.36 -1.57 -8.09
CA SER A 95 5.99 -1.94 -6.73
C SER A 95 4.78 -2.88 -6.69
N ILE A 96 3.72 -2.57 -7.45
CA ILE A 96 2.53 -3.42 -7.57
C ILE A 96 2.92 -4.82 -8.06
N LEU A 97 3.70 -4.91 -9.14
CA LEU A 97 4.11 -6.19 -9.71
C LEU A 97 4.99 -7.01 -8.76
N THR A 98 5.90 -6.35 -8.03
CA THR A 98 6.75 -6.99 -7.02
C THR A 98 5.89 -7.60 -5.92
N ILE A 99 4.98 -6.81 -5.33
CA ILE A 99 4.12 -7.26 -4.22
C ILE A 99 3.12 -8.31 -4.70
N LEU A 100 2.60 -8.17 -5.92
CA LEU A 100 1.68 -9.14 -6.53
C LEU A 100 2.37 -10.50 -6.72
N SER A 101 3.56 -10.50 -7.31
CA SER A 101 4.36 -11.72 -7.47
C SER A 101 4.71 -12.36 -6.13
N PHE A 102 5.14 -11.55 -5.16
CA PHE A 102 5.37 -11.99 -3.79
C PHE A 102 4.13 -12.62 -3.16
N SER A 103 2.96 -12.01 -3.36
CA SER A 103 1.66 -12.49 -2.86
C SER A 103 1.26 -13.82 -3.48
N VAL A 104 1.34 -13.95 -4.81
CA VAL A 104 0.97 -15.17 -5.54
C VAL A 104 1.89 -16.33 -5.13
N VAL A 105 3.20 -16.11 -5.09
CA VAL A 105 4.16 -17.16 -4.68
C VAL A 105 3.96 -17.55 -3.23
N THR A 106 3.79 -16.57 -2.33
CA THR A 106 3.52 -16.84 -0.92
C THR A 106 2.24 -17.67 -0.75
N MET A 107 1.18 -17.31 -1.47
CA MET A 107 -0.09 -18.04 -1.49
C MET A 107 0.09 -19.48 -1.97
N MET A 108 0.81 -19.69 -3.09
CA MET A 108 1.07 -21.04 -3.62
C MET A 108 1.85 -21.90 -2.63
N ILE A 109 2.94 -21.39 -2.06
CA ILE A 109 3.75 -22.13 -1.08
C ILE A 109 2.93 -22.43 0.19
N SER A 110 2.16 -21.46 0.68
CA SER A 110 1.29 -21.64 1.84
C SER A 110 0.20 -22.67 1.59
N TYR A 111 -0.30 -22.76 0.35
CA TYR A 111 -1.22 -23.82 -0.08
C TYR A 111 -0.56 -25.19 -0.02
N PHE A 112 0.60 -25.37 -0.65
CA PHE A 112 1.30 -26.66 -0.65
C PHE A 112 1.74 -27.12 0.74
N LYS A 113 2.03 -26.18 1.65
CA LYS A 113 2.36 -26.48 3.06
C LYS A 113 1.15 -26.74 3.95
N GLY A 114 -0.07 -26.62 3.42
CA GLY A 114 -1.29 -26.84 4.18
C GLY A 114 -1.56 -25.76 5.24
N HIS A 115 -1.07 -24.53 5.07
CA HIS A 115 -1.36 -23.45 6.01
C HIS A 115 -2.82 -22.99 5.96
N PHE A 116 -3.51 -23.19 4.83
CA PHE A 116 -4.94 -22.89 4.65
C PHE A 116 -5.82 -23.88 5.40
N THR A 117 -6.00 -23.59 6.69
CA THR A 117 -6.71 -24.44 7.65
C THR A 117 -8.11 -23.91 7.99
N SER A 118 -8.45 -22.72 7.50
CA SER A 118 -9.78 -22.10 7.65
C SER A 118 -10.03 -21.08 6.53
N GLN A 119 -11.30 -20.70 6.34
CA GLN A 119 -11.72 -19.72 5.31
C GLN A 119 -11.09 -18.33 5.51
N GLU A 120 -10.74 -17.97 6.74
CA GLU A 120 -10.09 -16.69 7.04
C GLU A 120 -8.70 -16.60 6.39
N TRP A 121 -7.93 -17.69 6.41
CA TRP A 121 -6.62 -17.72 5.74
C TRP A 121 -6.74 -17.48 4.24
N TRP A 122 -7.80 -18.00 3.61
CA TRP A 122 -8.09 -17.71 2.21
C TRP A 122 -8.39 -16.24 2.00
N LEU A 123 -9.28 -15.64 2.79
CA LEU A 123 -9.62 -14.22 2.66
C LEU A 123 -8.37 -13.33 2.76
N TYR A 124 -7.56 -13.49 3.80
CA TYR A 124 -6.43 -12.60 4.05
C TYR A 124 -5.19 -12.86 3.18
N THR A 125 -5.17 -13.97 2.44
CA THR A 125 -4.07 -14.27 1.50
C THR A 125 -4.47 -14.03 0.04
N VAL A 126 -5.74 -14.22 -0.32
CA VAL A 126 -6.28 -13.98 -1.67
C VAL A 126 -6.70 -12.52 -1.87
N ALA A 127 -7.27 -11.86 -0.86
CA ALA A 127 -7.71 -10.46 -1.00
C ALA A 127 -6.57 -9.51 -1.41
N PRO A 128 -5.33 -9.62 -0.88
CA PRO A 128 -4.18 -8.87 -1.40
C PRO A 128 -3.97 -9.00 -2.92
N VAL A 129 -4.10 -10.21 -3.48
CA VAL A 129 -3.96 -10.45 -4.92
C VAL A 129 -5.05 -9.70 -5.68
N GLY A 130 -6.31 -9.83 -5.26
CA GLY A 130 -7.44 -9.13 -5.90
C GLY A 130 -7.30 -7.60 -5.86
N ILE A 131 -6.92 -7.05 -4.70
CA ILE A 131 -6.69 -5.61 -4.53
C ILE A 131 -5.55 -5.14 -5.43
N LEU A 132 -4.42 -5.86 -5.48
CA LEU A 132 -3.28 -5.50 -6.34
C LEU A 132 -3.62 -5.57 -7.83
N MET A 133 -4.43 -6.55 -8.26
CA MET A 133 -4.94 -6.61 -9.64
C MET A 133 -5.81 -5.38 -9.97
N ALA A 134 -6.66 -4.95 -9.04
CA ALA A 134 -7.41 -3.70 -9.21
C ALA A 134 -6.49 -2.48 -9.23
N CYS A 135 -5.41 -2.45 -8.44
CA CYS A 135 -4.39 -1.40 -8.51
C CYS A 135 -3.69 -1.35 -9.88
N VAL A 136 -3.42 -2.50 -10.53
CA VAL A 136 -2.89 -2.53 -11.90
C VAL A 136 -3.86 -1.84 -12.86
N TYR A 137 -5.16 -2.14 -12.75
CA TYR A 137 -6.18 -1.51 -13.58
C TYR A 137 -6.23 0.02 -13.36
N VAL A 138 -6.26 0.47 -12.10
CA VAL A 138 -6.30 1.91 -11.75
C VAL A 138 -5.01 2.63 -12.20
N LEU A 139 -3.85 2.00 -12.06
CA LEU A 139 -2.59 2.57 -12.57
C LEU A 139 -2.60 2.70 -14.10
N ASN A 140 -3.13 1.70 -14.81
CA ASN A 140 -3.25 1.77 -16.27
C ASN A 140 -4.20 2.89 -16.69
N LEU A 141 -5.30 3.07 -15.95
CA LEU A 141 -6.19 4.21 -16.15
C LEU A 141 -5.45 5.55 -15.94
N ALA A 142 -4.63 5.66 -14.89
CA ALA A 142 -3.83 6.87 -14.63
C ALA A 142 -2.83 7.19 -15.75
N LYS A 143 -2.17 6.17 -16.29
CA LYS A 143 -1.26 6.31 -17.44
C LYS A 143 -1.98 6.81 -18.68
N ASN A 144 -3.16 6.25 -18.96
CA ASN A 144 -3.90 6.56 -20.18
C ASN A 144 -4.66 7.90 -20.08
N SER A 145 -5.02 8.35 -18.87
CA SER A 145 -5.73 9.60 -18.66
C SER A 145 -4.80 10.81 -18.55
N PHE A 146 -3.53 10.62 -18.22
CA PHE A 146 -2.59 11.72 -18.01
C PHE A 146 -2.09 12.29 -19.34
N ASP A 147 -2.37 13.57 -19.59
CA ASP A 147 -1.93 14.27 -20.80
C ASP A 147 -0.44 14.62 -20.73
N SER A 148 0.37 14.09 -21.65
CA SER A 148 1.80 14.34 -21.74
C SER A 148 2.16 15.82 -21.95
N ARG A 149 1.23 16.62 -22.50
CA ARG A 149 1.42 18.08 -22.65
C ARG A 149 1.56 18.78 -21.31
N ILE A 150 0.95 18.26 -20.25
CA ILE A 150 1.08 18.81 -18.90
C ILE A 150 2.54 18.69 -18.42
N THR A 151 3.22 17.59 -18.75
CA THR A 151 4.64 17.41 -18.44
C THR A 151 5.51 18.42 -19.20
N GLU A 152 5.25 18.64 -20.48
CA GLU A 152 6.00 19.63 -21.28
C GLU A 152 5.87 21.05 -20.71
N VAL A 153 4.64 21.45 -20.34
CA VAL A 153 4.37 22.76 -19.73
C VAL A 153 5.02 22.87 -18.35
N ALA A 154 4.99 21.81 -17.54
CA ALA A 154 5.62 21.80 -16.22
C ALA A 154 7.15 21.89 -16.28
N MET A 155 7.79 21.28 -17.29
CA MET A 155 9.25 21.32 -17.45
C MET A 155 9.78 22.70 -17.86
N ASN A 156 8.99 23.48 -18.60
CA ASN A 156 9.39 24.78 -19.12
C ASN A 156 9.08 25.95 -18.18
N ASN A 157 8.29 25.71 -17.13
CA ASN A 157 7.82 26.75 -16.22
C ASN A 157 8.19 26.49 -14.75
N SER A 158 8.26 27.56 -13.97
CA SER A 158 8.37 27.47 -12.51
C SER A 158 7.06 26.94 -11.92
N PHE A 159 7.10 26.35 -10.70
CA PHE A 159 5.90 25.80 -10.07
C PHE A 159 4.75 26.83 -9.90
N MET A 160 5.07 28.12 -9.73
CA MET A 160 4.08 29.20 -9.68
C MET A 160 3.50 29.52 -11.06
N GLY A 161 4.34 29.67 -12.09
CA GLY A 161 3.88 29.93 -13.47
C GLY A 161 3.02 28.79 -14.01
N PHE A 162 3.46 27.56 -13.75
CA PHE A 162 2.71 26.34 -14.09
C PHE A 162 1.28 26.37 -13.53
N TYR A 163 1.13 26.75 -12.26
CA TYR A 163 -0.17 26.75 -11.59
C TYR A 163 -1.02 27.99 -11.85
N LEU A 164 -0.44 29.18 -11.93
CA LEU A 164 -1.18 30.43 -11.99
C LEU A 164 -1.45 30.89 -13.42
N GLU A 165 -0.57 30.56 -14.37
CA GLU A 165 -0.57 31.14 -15.72
C GLU A 165 -0.85 30.08 -16.80
N ASP A 166 -0.25 28.89 -16.70
CA ASP A 166 -0.30 27.92 -17.79
C ASP A 166 -1.41 26.86 -17.67
N LEU A 167 -1.87 26.57 -16.45
CA LEU A 167 -2.98 25.65 -16.23
C LEU A 167 -4.33 26.38 -16.29
N SER A 168 -5.25 25.85 -17.09
CA SER A 168 -6.66 26.23 -17.02
C SER A 168 -7.26 25.87 -15.65
N ASP A 169 -8.38 26.48 -15.27
CA ASP A 169 -9.05 26.15 -14.00
C ASP A 169 -9.44 24.67 -13.92
N TYR A 170 -9.83 24.10 -15.06
CA TYR A 170 -10.00 22.65 -15.21
C TYR A 170 -8.69 21.89 -14.95
N GLY A 171 -7.58 22.31 -15.57
CA GLY A 171 -6.27 21.68 -15.41
C GLY A 171 -5.77 21.70 -13.96
N LYS A 172 -6.00 22.80 -13.23
CA LYS A 172 -5.64 22.93 -11.81
C LYS A 172 -6.36 21.89 -10.96
N VAL A 173 -7.69 21.79 -11.10
CA VAL A 173 -8.53 20.84 -10.36
C VAL A 173 -8.21 19.40 -10.77
N TYR A 174 -8.07 19.14 -12.07
CA TYR A 174 -7.67 17.84 -12.60
C TYR A 174 -6.34 17.37 -11.98
N MET A 175 -5.31 18.21 -12.01
CA MET A 175 -3.99 17.87 -11.46
C MET A 175 -4.05 17.55 -9.96
N LEU A 176 -4.78 18.36 -9.20
CA LEU A 176 -4.95 18.13 -7.77
C LEU A 176 -5.62 16.78 -7.51
N VAL A 177 -6.79 16.55 -8.12
CA VAL A 177 -7.60 15.34 -7.91
C VAL A 177 -6.88 14.08 -8.41
N HIS A 178 -6.18 14.17 -9.54
CA HIS A 178 -5.38 13.08 -10.10
C HIS A 178 -4.23 12.69 -9.16
N VAL A 179 -3.46 13.66 -8.66
CA VAL A 179 -2.36 13.38 -7.73
C VAL A 179 -2.87 12.81 -6.42
N PHE A 180 -3.97 13.32 -5.86
CA PHE A 180 -4.61 12.70 -4.71
C PHE A 180 -5.00 11.25 -4.98
N GLY A 181 -5.58 10.96 -6.15
CA GLY A 181 -5.92 9.60 -6.56
C GLY A 181 -4.68 8.68 -6.62
N VAL A 182 -3.56 9.18 -7.13
CA VAL A 182 -2.28 8.45 -7.17
C VAL A 182 -1.70 8.24 -5.77
N VAL A 183 -1.80 9.22 -4.87
CA VAL A 183 -1.38 9.07 -3.46
C VAL A 183 -2.18 7.97 -2.78
N PHE A 184 -3.51 7.95 -2.95
CA PHE A 184 -4.34 6.87 -2.42
C PHE A 184 -3.96 5.51 -3.01
N LEU A 185 -3.62 5.44 -4.30
CA LEU A 185 -3.12 4.20 -4.92
C LEU A 185 -1.87 3.68 -4.21
N VAL A 186 -0.90 4.56 -3.95
CA VAL A 186 0.34 4.22 -3.23
C VAL A 186 0.04 3.70 -1.82
N ILE A 187 -0.88 4.36 -1.11
CA ILE A 187 -1.32 3.93 0.22
C ILE A 187 -1.92 2.52 0.17
N VAL A 188 -2.79 2.22 -0.81
CA VAL A 188 -3.37 0.88 -0.97
C VAL A 188 -2.30 -0.18 -1.20
N VAL A 189 -1.33 0.10 -2.07
CA VAL A 189 -0.21 -0.81 -2.36
C VAL A 189 0.62 -1.06 -1.10
N ALA A 190 0.94 -0.02 -0.34
CA ALA A 190 1.68 -0.13 0.92
C ALA A 190 0.91 -0.91 1.99
N LEU A 191 -0.37 -0.60 2.20
CA LEU A 191 -1.25 -1.32 3.15
C LEU A 191 -1.32 -2.80 2.81
N THR A 192 -1.46 -3.13 1.52
CA THR A 192 -1.57 -4.52 1.04
C THR A 192 -0.25 -5.29 1.21
N GLY A 193 0.89 -4.64 0.95
CA GLY A 193 2.21 -5.23 1.20
C GLY A 193 2.45 -5.50 2.69
N LEU A 194 2.14 -4.54 3.55
CA LEU A 194 2.29 -4.66 5.00
C LEU A 194 1.35 -5.70 5.61
N SER A 195 0.09 -5.77 5.14
CA SER A 195 -0.84 -6.81 5.58
C SER A 195 -0.33 -8.20 5.21
N LEU A 196 0.19 -8.38 4.00
CA LEU A 196 0.73 -9.66 3.56
C LEU A 196 1.93 -10.09 4.42
N LEU A 197 2.84 -9.15 4.75
CA LEU A 197 3.95 -9.40 5.67
C LEU A 197 3.45 -9.81 7.07
N PHE A 198 2.39 -9.18 7.57
CA PHE A 198 1.78 -9.55 8.85
C PHE A 198 1.27 -11.00 8.80
N TYR A 199 0.44 -11.37 7.83
CA TYR A 199 -0.13 -12.72 7.77
C TYR A 199 0.93 -13.79 7.49
N LEU A 200 1.94 -13.49 6.68
CA LEU A 200 3.08 -14.38 6.47
C LEU A 200 3.85 -14.60 7.78
N SER A 201 4.07 -13.53 8.56
CA SER A 201 4.73 -13.64 9.85
C SER A 201 3.95 -14.50 10.85
N LEU A 202 2.61 -14.43 10.82
CA LEU A 202 1.76 -15.31 11.62
C LEU A 202 1.83 -16.77 11.17
N MET A 203 1.77 -17.02 9.85
CA MET A 203 1.91 -18.38 9.30
C MET A 203 3.25 -19.00 9.72
N ASN A 204 4.33 -18.24 9.64
CA ASN A 204 5.68 -18.71 9.97
C ASN A 204 5.88 -18.93 11.48
N GLN A 205 5.12 -18.25 12.35
CA GLN A 205 5.11 -18.51 13.80
C GLN A 205 4.45 -19.84 14.18
N ARG A 206 3.64 -20.43 13.30
CA ARG A 206 2.99 -21.76 13.52
C ARG A 206 3.96 -22.93 13.32
N SER A 207 5.18 -22.65 12.90
CA SER A 207 6.24 -23.63 12.67
C SER A 207 7.44 -23.34 13.59
N TYR A 208 8.11 -24.39 14.08
CA TYR A 208 9.39 -24.23 14.77
C TYR A 208 10.48 -23.99 13.72
N SER A 209 10.96 -22.74 13.63
CA SER A 209 12.01 -22.31 12.69
C SER A 209 13.07 -21.49 13.43
N SER A 210 14.33 -21.59 13.00
CA SER A 210 15.46 -20.81 13.54
C SER A 210 15.25 -19.28 13.43
N ILE A 211 14.36 -18.83 12.54
CA ILE A 211 14.08 -17.41 12.27
C ILE A 211 12.86 -16.90 13.09
N GLN A 212 12.34 -17.68 14.05
CA GLN A 212 11.12 -17.33 14.80
C GLN A 212 11.19 -15.98 15.56
N ARG A 213 12.38 -15.51 15.96
CA ARG A 213 12.54 -14.18 16.60
C ARG A 213 12.24 -13.04 15.63
N PHE A 214 12.74 -13.14 14.40
CA PHE A 214 12.46 -12.17 13.33
C PHE A 214 10.97 -12.14 13.01
N TRP A 215 10.33 -13.30 12.87
CA TRP A 215 8.89 -13.37 12.57
C TRP A 215 8.01 -12.82 13.69
N ARG A 216 8.40 -13.00 14.95
CA ARG A 216 7.72 -12.37 16.10
C ARG A 216 7.86 -10.86 16.10
N TRP A 217 9.06 -10.34 15.81
CA TRP A 217 9.31 -8.91 15.68
C TRP A 217 8.50 -8.29 14.53
N MET A 218 8.49 -8.95 13.37
CA MET A 218 7.73 -8.49 12.20
C MET A 218 6.22 -8.43 12.49
N ALA A 219 5.66 -9.48 13.10
CA ALA A 219 4.25 -9.52 13.50
C ALA A 219 3.89 -8.41 14.50
N ARG A 220 4.85 -8.00 15.35
CA ARG A 220 4.65 -6.94 16.34
C ARG A 220 4.50 -5.58 15.67
N ILE A 221 5.43 -5.25 14.78
CA ILE A 221 5.42 -3.98 14.04
C ILE A 221 4.19 -3.88 13.13
N THR A 222 3.75 -5.00 12.57
CA THR A 222 2.62 -5.04 11.64
C THR A 222 1.29 -5.42 12.31
N SER A 223 1.23 -5.42 13.66
CA SER A 223 0.05 -5.85 14.42
C SER A 223 -1.23 -5.03 14.17
N PHE A 224 -1.09 -3.80 13.68
CA PHE A 224 -2.21 -2.99 13.18
C PHE A 224 -3.03 -3.71 12.11
N PHE A 225 -2.39 -4.55 11.29
CA PHE A 225 -3.03 -5.31 10.20
C PHE A 225 -3.69 -6.62 10.67
N SER A 226 -3.88 -6.81 11.99
CA SER A 226 -4.40 -8.07 12.54
C SER A 226 -5.90 -8.31 12.37
N GLY A 227 -6.68 -7.30 11.98
CA GLY A 227 -8.13 -7.41 11.78
C GLY A 227 -8.56 -7.08 10.35
N SER A 228 -9.86 -7.05 10.09
CA SER A 228 -10.42 -6.67 8.78
C SER A 228 -10.38 -5.16 8.48
N GLY A 229 -10.01 -4.33 9.46
CA GLY A 229 -9.99 -2.87 9.29
C GLY A 229 -9.09 -2.39 8.15
N TRP A 230 -7.95 -3.06 7.92
CA TRP A 230 -7.05 -2.72 6.81
C TRP A 230 -7.69 -3.02 5.44
N LEU A 231 -8.51 -4.07 5.32
CA LEU A 231 -9.21 -4.41 4.08
C LEU A 231 -10.24 -3.32 3.74
N VAL A 232 -11.03 -2.91 4.74
CA VAL A 232 -12.02 -1.85 4.57
C VAL A 232 -11.34 -0.54 4.17
N LEU A 233 -10.25 -0.17 4.86
CA LEU A 233 -9.46 1.02 4.53
C LEU A 233 -8.88 0.94 3.12
N ALA A 234 -8.31 -0.21 2.73
CA ALA A 234 -7.74 -0.42 1.40
C ALA A 234 -8.81 -0.30 0.30
N ILE A 235 -10.02 -0.84 0.51
CA ILE A 235 -11.13 -0.70 -0.44
C ILE A 235 -11.56 0.76 -0.57
N ILE A 236 -11.73 1.48 0.55
CA ILE A 236 -12.09 2.91 0.53
C ILE A 236 -11.03 3.70 -0.22
N CYS A 237 -9.75 3.53 0.10
CA CYS A 237 -8.66 4.21 -0.60
C CYS A 237 -8.59 3.83 -2.08
N LEU A 238 -8.89 2.58 -2.45
CA LEU A 238 -8.92 2.15 -3.85
C LEU A 238 -10.06 2.82 -4.62
N VAL A 239 -11.24 2.94 -4.01
CA VAL A 239 -12.38 3.67 -4.61
C VAL A 239 -12.04 5.15 -4.77
N LEU A 240 -11.48 5.79 -3.73
CA LEU A 240 -11.04 7.19 -3.81
C LEU A 240 -9.95 7.39 -4.87
N SER A 241 -9.03 6.43 -4.99
CA SER A 241 -7.99 6.42 -6.01
C SER A 241 -8.59 6.36 -7.42
N TYR A 242 -9.52 5.44 -7.65
CA TYR A 242 -10.24 5.32 -8.91
C TYR A 242 -11.00 6.60 -9.26
N LEU A 243 -11.76 7.15 -8.30
CA LEU A 243 -12.52 8.39 -8.51
C LEU A 243 -11.59 9.59 -8.82
N GLY A 244 -10.44 9.68 -8.15
CA GLY A 244 -9.49 10.76 -8.38
C GLY A 244 -8.75 10.67 -9.72
N ILE A 245 -8.53 9.45 -10.21
CA ILE A 245 -7.83 9.21 -11.47
C ILE A 245 -8.77 9.30 -12.68
N HIS A 246 -10.06 9.00 -12.49
CA HIS A 246 -11.02 8.91 -13.59
C HIS A 246 -11.23 10.29 -14.28
N PRO A 247 -11.01 10.40 -15.61
CA PRO A 247 -10.97 11.69 -16.32
C PRO A 247 -12.30 12.46 -16.26
N ASN A 248 -13.44 11.76 -16.32
CA ASN A 248 -14.75 12.40 -16.32
C ASN A 248 -15.17 12.91 -14.93
N MET A 249 -14.53 12.44 -13.86
CA MET A 249 -14.93 12.84 -12.50
C MET A 249 -14.46 14.25 -12.22
N ALA A 250 -13.23 14.63 -12.61
CA ALA A 250 -12.73 16.01 -12.46
C ALA A 250 -13.64 17.05 -13.14
N ALA A 251 -14.24 16.71 -14.28
CA ALA A 251 -15.20 17.57 -14.97
C ALA A 251 -16.52 17.76 -14.20
N ALA A 252 -16.99 16.72 -13.50
CA ALA A 252 -18.25 16.75 -12.76
C ALA A 252 -18.22 17.60 -11.47
N TRP A 253 -17.04 17.95 -10.96
CA TRP A 253 -16.89 18.82 -9.77
C TRP A 253 -16.85 20.32 -10.12
N ILE A 254 -16.72 20.66 -11.41
CA ILE A 254 -16.60 22.05 -11.88
C ILE A 254 -17.92 22.53 -12.51
N MET A 255 -18.81 21.62 -12.91
CA MET A 255 -20.20 21.92 -13.31
C MET A 255 -21.11 21.98 -12.09
#